data_AF-A0A8S1ZQ17-F1
#
_entry.id   AF-A0A8S1ZQ17-F1
#
_cell.length_a   1.000
_cell.length_b   1.000
_cell.length_c   1.000
_cell.angle_alpha   90.00
_cell.angle_beta   90.00
_cell.angle_gamma   90.00
#
_symmetry.space_group_name_H-M   'P 1'
#
loop_
_entity.id
_entity.type
_entity.pdbx_description
1 polymer ?
#
loop_
_entity_poly.entity_id
_entity_poly.type
_entity_poly.pdbx_seq_one_letter_code
_entity_poly.pdbx_strand_id
1 'polypeptide(L)'
;MEVCGDLNSDNLKNRPLTPLRILRGLMILLVFVATAFMFLLYFAPIAALGLRLLSVHQSRRVISLIFGLWLALWPYLFETVNGTTVLFSGDIIPVEKRVLLIANHRTEVDWMYLWNIALRKGCLGYIKYVLKSSLMRLPIFGWGFHVLEFIPVERKREVDEPVLLQMLSSFKDPQEPLWLALFPEGTDFTEEKCKRSQKFAAEVGLPALSNVLLPKTRGFGVCLEVLHNSLDAVYDLTIAYKPRCPSFMDNVFGTDPSELKDKLLSDFNAQGQFPNQRPEEELSVLKCIATFAGVQMRSGGIADSATVFTLQNSCPYTVWPGTLSGNSVTLGDGGFTLTPGASVQLTAPTGWSGRFWARTGCNFDASGHGTCVTGDCGGVLKCTGGGVPPATLAEFTVGSSNAGMDFYDVSLVDGYNVKMGIKPQGGFGNCKYAGCVSDINEICPSELRIMDPNSGSIAACKSACAAFNSPEFCCTGAHATPQTCSPTYYSSMFKNACPSAYSYAYDDASSTFTCTGSNYLITFCPTQS
;
A
#
# COMPACT_ATOMS: atom_id res chain seq x y z
N MET A 1 18.73 21.53 -24.61
CA MET A 1 18.14 22.23 -25.76
C MET A 1 17.73 21.16 -26.74
N GLU A 2 16.49 20.71 -26.64
CA GLU A 2 15.76 20.07 -27.73
C GLU A 2 14.48 20.89 -27.85
N VAL A 3 14.35 21.51 -29.01
CA VAL A 3 13.19 22.27 -29.44
C VAL A 3 12.00 21.31 -29.42
N CYS A 4 10.81 21.79 -29.04
CA CYS A 4 9.55 21.16 -29.44
C CYS A 4 9.51 21.18 -30.97
N GLY A 5 10.21 20.23 -31.61
CA GLY A 5 10.04 19.96 -33.02
C GLY A 5 8.65 19.39 -33.19
N ASP A 6 7.98 19.80 -34.27
CA ASP A 6 6.72 19.19 -34.70
C ASP A 6 6.88 17.67 -34.68
N LEU A 7 6.27 17.05 -33.67
CA LEU A 7 6.11 15.62 -33.62
C LEU A 7 5.25 15.25 -34.82
N ASN A 8 5.82 14.48 -35.76
CA ASN A 8 5.11 13.85 -36.87
C ASN A 8 3.69 13.46 -36.42
N SER A 9 2.69 14.09 -37.04
CA SER A 9 1.27 14.03 -36.69
C SER A 9 0.64 12.64 -36.79
N ASP A 10 1.39 11.65 -37.26
CA ASP A 10 0.83 10.42 -37.83
C ASP A 10 0.59 9.30 -36.81
N ASN A 11 0.84 9.52 -35.50
CA ASN A 11 0.55 8.51 -34.47
C ASN A 11 -0.04 9.08 -33.14
N LEU A 12 -0.57 10.30 -33.15
CA LEU A 12 -1.30 10.84 -32.00
C LEU A 12 -2.75 10.31 -32.02
N LYS A 13 -3.09 9.39 -31.10
CA LYS A 13 -4.48 8.96 -30.86
C LYS A 13 -5.29 10.06 -30.16
N ASN A 14 -5.40 11.24 -30.76
CA ASN A 14 -6.36 12.27 -30.33
C ASN A 14 -7.76 11.75 -30.66
N ARG A 15 -8.65 11.65 -29.67
CA ARG A 15 -10.01 11.20 -29.93
C ARG A 15 -10.80 12.36 -30.52
N PRO A 16 -11.34 12.25 -31.74
CA PRO A 16 -12.03 13.36 -32.38
C PRO A 16 -13.25 13.78 -31.55
N LEU A 17 -13.46 15.09 -31.42
CA LEU A 17 -14.62 15.64 -30.75
C LEU A 17 -15.87 15.45 -31.63
N THR A 18 -16.59 14.35 -31.40
CA THR A 18 -17.82 14.05 -32.13
C THR A 18 -19.05 14.68 -31.47
N PRO A 19 -20.13 14.96 -32.22
CA PRO A 19 -21.39 15.44 -31.64
C PRO A 19 -21.92 14.55 -30.51
N LEU A 20 -21.70 13.23 -30.62
CA LEU A 20 -22.06 12.27 -29.57
C LEU A 20 -21.25 12.47 -28.29
N ARG A 21 -19.94 12.73 -28.39
CA ARG A 21 -19.07 13.03 -27.23
C ARG A 21 -19.42 14.36 -26.60
N ILE A 22 -19.75 15.38 -27.41
CA ILE A 22 -20.23 16.67 -26.91
C ILE A 22 -21.52 16.48 -26.12
N LEU A 23 -22.53 15.85 -26.73
CA LEU A 23 -23.83 15.61 -26.07
C LEU A 23 -23.66 14.81 -24.78
N ARG A 24 -22.87 13.73 -24.83
CA ARG A 24 -22.56 12.90 -23.65
C ARG A 24 -21.86 13.71 -22.56
N GLY A 25 -20.81 14.46 -22.91
CA GLY A 25 -20.07 15.29 -21.95
C GLY A 25 -20.93 16.37 -21.32
N LEU A 26 -21.79 17.04 -22.10
CA LEU A 26 -22.74 18.02 -21.57
C LEU A 26 -23.77 17.40 -20.62
N MET A 27 -24.31 16.22 -20.95
CA MET A 27 -25.22 15.48 -20.07
C MET A 27 -24.51 15.08 -18.76
N ILE A 28 -23.27 14.61 -18.85
CA ILE A 28 -22.44 14.27 -17.70
C ILE A 28 -22.21 15.50 -16.81
N LEU A 29 -21.80 16.61 -17.40
CA LEU A 29 -21.55 17.86 -16.67
C LEU A 29 -22.82 18.37 -15.99
N LEU A 30 -23.97 18.29 -16.68
CA LEU A 30 -25.26 18.63 -16.12
C LEU A 30 -25.59 17.77 -14.89
N VAL A 31 -25.41 16.45 -14.98
CA VAL A 31 -25.62 15.53 -13.85
C VAL A 31 -24.68 15.86 -12.70
N PHE A 32 -23.40 16.11 -12.98
CA PHE A 32 -22.39 16.41 -11.95
C PHE A 32 -22.72 17.72 -11.20
N VAL A 33 -23.07 18.79 -11.93
CA VAL A 33 -23.45 20.09 -11.34
C VAL A 33 -24.79 20.02 -10.62
N ALA A 34 -25.80 19.35 -11.20
CA ALA A 34 -27.11 19.21 -10.58
C ALA A 34 -27.03 18.40 -9.28
N THR A 35 -26.27 17.31 -9.25
CA THR A 35 -26.06 16.51 -8.03
C THR A 35 -25.24 17.24 -6.98
N ALA A 36 -24.27 18.07 -7.39
CA ALA A 36 -23.54 18.96 -6.47
C ALA A 36 -24.49 19.95 -5.79
N PHE A 37 -25.39 20.56 -6.57
CA PHE A 37 -26.39 21.48 -6.05
C PHE A 37 -27.36 20.79 -5.09
N MET A 38 -27.86 19.60 -5.45
CA MET A 38 -28.69 18.78 -4.55
C MET A 38 -27.95 18.41 -3.26
N PHE A 39 -26.69 18.01 -3.35
CA PHE A 39 -25.85 17.72 -2.19
C PHE A 39 -25.77 18.92 -1.24
N LEU A 40 -25.44 20.09 -1.78
CA LEU A 40 -25.26 21.30 -0.99
C LEU A 40 -26.55 21.87 -0.41
N LEU A 41 -27.68 21.69 -1.08
CA LEU A 41 -28.96 22.17 -0.57
C LEU A 41 -29.55 21.25 0.49
N TYR A 42 -29.52 19.94 0.28
CA TYR A 42 -30.29 19.00 1.10
C TYR A 42 -29.45 18.31 2.18
N PHE A 43 -28.20 17.98 1.88
CA PHE A 43 -27.37 17.15 2.77
C PHE A 43 -26.38 17.99 3.57
N ALA A 44 -25.77 19.00 2.95
CA ALA A 44 -24.77 19.83 3.63
C ALA A 44 -25.31 20.58 4.85
N PRO A 45 -26.52 21.18 4.87
CA PRO A 45 -27.02 21.87 6.07
C PRO A 45 -27.27 20.92 7.24
N ILE A 46 -27.80 19.72 6.97
CA ILE A 46 -28.03 18.70 8.01
C ILE A 46 -26.71 18.22 8.60
N ALA A 47 -25.72 17.92 7.75
CA ALA A 47 -24.43 17.40 8.18
C ALA A 47 -23.52 18.48 8.79
N ALA A 48 -23.49 19.69 8.23
CA ALA A 48 -22.58 20.76 8.62
C ALA A 48 -23.15 21.70 9.69
N LEU A 49 -24.48 21.83 9.82
CA LEU A 49 -25.11 22.65 10.87
C LEU A 49 -25.75 21.77 11.95
N GLY A 50 -26.50 20.72 11.58
CA GLY A 50 -27.16 19.85 12.54
C GLY A 50 -26.18 18.98 13.34
N LEU A 51 -25.48 18.07 12.66
CA LEU A 51 -24.56 17.13 13.32
C LEU A 51 -23.34 17.84 13.94
N ARG A 52 -22.91 18.97 13.37
CA ARG A 52 -21.75 19.71 13.87
C ARG A 52 -21.97 20.32 15.25
N LEU A 53 -23.22 20.66 15.60
CA LEU A 53 -23.59 21.10 16.95
C LEU A 53 -23.49 19.96 18.00
N LEU A 54 -23.60 18.71 17.56
CA LEU A 54 -23.54 17.53 18.42
C LEU A 54 -22.10 16.99 18.52
N SER A 55 -21.43 16.83 17.39
CA SER A 55 -20.06 16.33 17.31
C SER A 55 -19.39 16.73 16.00
N VAL A 56 -18.26 17.43 16.10
CA VAL A 56 -17.42 17.79 14.95
C VAL A 56 -16.91 16.54 14.24
N HIS A 57 -16.52 15.51 15.00
CA HIS A 57 -16.03 14.24 14.46
C HIS A 57 -17.08 13.53 13.59
N GLN A 58 -18.31 13.39 14.11
CA GLN A 58 -19.40 12.74 13.37
C GLN A 58 -19.81 13.57 12.15
N SER A 59 -19.85 14.90 12.28
CA SER A 59 -20.10 15.81 11.16
C SER A 59 -19.07 15.61 10.05
N ARG A 60 -17.77 15.61 10.37
CA ARG A 60 -16.69 15.36 9.40
C ARG A 60 -16.83 14.00 8.73
N ARG A 61 -17.09 12.92 9.49
CA ARG A 61 -17.27 11.57 8.94
C ARG A 61 -18.44 11.49 7.97
N VAL A 62 -19.59 12.07 8.31
CA VAL A 62 -20.78 12.08 7.44
C VAL A 62 -20.54 12.94 6.21
N ILE A 63 -19.94 14.12 6.35
CA ILE A 63 -19.57 14.98 5.22
C ILE A 63 -18.59 14.25 4.30
N SER A 64 -17.53 13.65 4.83
CA SER A 64 -16.54 12.89 4.06
C SER A 64 -17.16 11.70 3.34
N LEU A 65 -18.11 10.99 3.95
CA LEU A 65 -18.83 9.91 3.31
C LEU A 65 -19.64 10.41 2.10
N ILE A 66 -20.54 11.36 2.32
CA ILE A 66 -21.45 11.84 1.26
C ILE A 66 -20.66 12.55 0.16
N PHE A 67 -19.67 13.35 0.54
CA PHE A 67 -18.83 14.04 -0.41
C PHE A 67 -17.90 13.11 -1.18
N GLY A 68 -17.33 12.10 -0.51
CA GLY A 68 -16.52 11.07 -1.17
C GLY A 68 -17.33 10.34 -2.26
N LEU A 69 -18.60 10.02 -1.98
CA LEU A 69 -19.51 9.47 -2.98
C LEU A 69 -19.72 10.42 -4.16
N TRP A 70 -19.95 11.71 -3.91
CA TRP A 70 -20.11 12.70 -4.97
C TRP A 70 -18.82 12.89 -5.80
N LEU A 71 -17.66 12.98 -5.14
CA LEU A 71 -16.37 13.08 -5.83
C LEU A 71 -16.07 11.85 -6.68
N ALA A 72 -16.47 10.66 -6.25
CA ALA A 72 -16.25 9.42 -7.00
C ALA A 72 -16.97 9.42 -8.36
N LEU A 73 -18.01 10.24 -8.56
CA LEU A 73 -18.59 10.44 -9.89
C LEU A 73 -17.53 10.94 -10.87
N TRP A 74 -16.60 11.80 -10.47
CA TRP A 74 -15.62 12.35 -11.41
C TRP A 74 -14.65 11.29 -11.96
N PRO A 75 -13.90 10.52 -11.15
CA PRO A 75 -13.10 9.38 -11.64
C PRO A 75 -13.92 8.38 -12.46
N TYR A 76 -15.16 8.09 -12.05
CA TYR A 76 -16.04 7.21 -12.82
C TYR A 76 -16.31 7.74 -14.23
N LEU A 77 -16.74 8.99 -14.33
CA LEU A 77 -17.04 9.65 -15.59
C LEU A 77 -15.79 9.75 -16.46
N PHE A 78 -14.67 10.10 -15.85
CA PHE A 78 -13.42 10.33 -16.52
C PHE A 78 -12.77 9.04 -17.05
N GLU A 79 -12.63 8.02 -16.20
CA GLU A 79 -11.95 6.78 -16.55
C GLU A 79 -12.89 5.79 -17.26
N THR A 80 -14.11 5.60 -16.74
CA THR A 80 -15.04 4.59 -17.27
C THR A 80 -15.84 5.10 -18.47
N VAL A 81 -16.48 6.27 -18.36
CA VAL A 81 -17.36 6.76 -19.43
C VAL A 81 -16.56 7.40 -20.57
N ASN A 82 -15.59 8.23 -20.20
CA ASN A 82 -14.71 8.88 -21.15
C ASN A 82 -13.54 7.98 -21.57
N GLY A 83 -13.34 6.83 -20.94
CA GLY A 83 -12.32 5.86 -21.33
C GLY A 83 -10.91 6.43 -21.19
N THR A 84 -10.70 7.31 -20.21
CA THR A 84 -9.39 7.90 -19.96
C THR A 84 -8.55 6.95 -19.13
N THR A 85 -7.34 6.66 -19.59
CA THR A 85 -6.39 5.84 -18.84
C THR A 85 -5.56 6.76 -17.94
N VAL A 86 -5.70 6.60 -16.62
CA VAL A 86 -4.77 7.19 -15.64
C VAL A 86 -3.75 6.12 -15.28
N LEU A 87 -2.49 6.36 -15.66
CA LEU A 87 -1.38 5.47 -15.31
C LEU A 87 -0.71 5.99 -14.06
N PHE A 88 -0.44 5.12 -13.10
CA PHE A 88 0.40 5.41 -11.94
C PHE A 88 1.74 4.72 -12.13
N SER A 89 2.84 5.43 -11.90
CA SER A 89 4.20 4.91 -12.03
C SER A 89 5.07 5.53 -10.96
N GLY A 90 6.10 4.82 -10.47
CA GLY A 90 6.91 5.27 -9.34
C GLY A 90 6.76 4.33 -8.15
N ASP A 91 6.90 4.88 -6.95
CA ASP A 91 6.86 4.11 -5.72
C ASP A 91 5.43 3.64 -5.39
N ILE A 92 5.34 2.53 -4.67
CA ILE A 92 4.03 1.99 -4.26
C ILE A 92 3.54 2.83 -3.08
N ILE A 93 2.46 3.57 -3.28
CA ILE A 93 1.82 4.38 -2.23
C ILE A 93 1.00 3.46 -1.29
N PRO A 94 1.36 3.32 0.01
CA PRO A 94 0.56 2.56 0.96
C PRO A 94 -0.79 3.24 1.25
N VAL A 95 -1.75 2.47 1.76
CA VAL A 95 -3.06 3.01 2.19
C VAL A 95 -2.89 3.65 3.56
N GLU A 96 -2.54 4.93 3.55
CA GLU A 96 -2.39 5.74 4.74
C GLU A 96 -3.62 6.59 4.99
N LYS A 97 -3.96 6.78 6.27
CA LYS A 97 -5.17 7.54 6.64
C LYS A 97 -4.87 9.03 6.78
N ARG A 98 -3.62 9.41 7.08
CA ARG A 98 -3.21 10.77 7.38
C ARG A 98 -1.96 11.16 6.60
N VAL A 99 -2.14 11.81 5.45
CA VAL A 99 -1.04 12.14 4.53
C VAL A 99 -1.02 13.60 4.12
N LEU A 100 0.19 14.09 3.89
CA LEU A 100 0.46 15.37 3.26
C LEU A 100 0.91 15.12 1.82
N LEU A 101 0.10 15.54 0.85
CA LEU A 101 0.40 15.40 -0.57
C LEU A 101 0.97 16.71 -1.10
N ILE A 102 2.12 16.65 -1.75
CA ILE A 102 2.62 17.72 -2.60
C ILE A 102 2.55 17.28 -4.05
N ALA A 103 2.15 18.19 -4.94
CA ALA A 103 2.13 17.94 -6.38
C ALA A 103 2.57 19.15 -7.18
N ASN A 104 3.17 18.92 -8.35
CA ASN A 104 3.38 19.97 -9.35
C ASN A 104 2.04 20.50 -9.88
N HIS A 105 2.02 21.75 -10.35
CA HIS A 105 0.81 22.42 -10.80
C HIS A 105 0.97 22.92 -12.24
N ARG A 106 0.44 22.16 -13.19
CA ARG A 106 0.51 22.35 -14.63
C ARG A 106 -0.79 22.93 -15.22
N THR A 107 -1.95 22.59 -14.67
CA THR A 107 -3.27 22.94 -15.20
C THR A 107 -4.32 23.17 -14.11
N GLU A 108 -5.46 23.77 -14.49
CA GLU A 108 -6.58 24.00 -13.60
C GLU A 108 -7.29 22.71 -13.15
N VAL A 109 -6.98 21.56 -13.74
CA VAL A 109 -7.60 20.26 -13.46
C VAL A 109 -6.71 19.30 -12.66
N ASP A 110 -5.48 19.70 -12.33
CA ASP A 110 -4.51 18.87 -11.61
C ASP A 110 -5.06 18.24 -10.33
N TRP A 111 -5.74 19.05 -9.51
CA TRP A 111 -6.40 18.62 -8.28
C TRP A 111 -7.46 17.53 -8.50
N MET A 112 -8.10 17.50 -9.67
CA MET A 112 -9.07 16.47 -10.01
C MET A 112 -8.38 15.12 -10.26
N TYR A 113 -7.11 15.11 -10.67
CA TYR A 113 -6.34 13.87 -10.81
C TYR A 113 -5.94 13.26 -9.47
N LEU A 114 -5.78 14.10 -8.44
CA LEU A 114 -5.57 13.63 -7.07
C LEU A 114 -6.80 12.88 -6.52
N TRP A 115 -7.98 13.03 -7.14
CA TRP A 115 -9.14 12.22 -6.78
C TRP A 115 -9.01 10.78 -7.26
N ASN A 116 -8.35 10.53 -8.39
CA ASN A 116 -8.16 9.15 -8.89
C ASN A 116 -7.29 8.33 -7.94
N ILE A 117 -6.24 8.96 -7.39
CA ILE A 117 -5.37 8.32 -6.39
C ILE A 117 -6.06 8.17 -5.05
N ALA A 118 -6.73 9.22 -4.57
CA ALA A 118 -7.45 9.17 -3.30
C ALA A 118 -8.61 8.16 -3.34
N LEU A 119 -9.27 7.98 -4.49
CA LEU A 119 -10.29 6.94 -4.69
C LEU A 119 -9.69 5.54 -4.55
N ARG A 120 -8.56 5.26 -5.23
CA ARG A 120 -7.85 3.98 -5.17
C ARG A 120 -7.34 3.65 -3.77
N LYS A 121 -7.01 4.67 -2.96
CA LYS A 121 -6.60 4.50 -1.56
C LYS A 121 -7.75 4.59 -0.55
N GLY A 122 -9.00 4.66 -1.01
CA GLY A 122 -10.18 4.71 -0.13
C GLY A 122 -10.28 5.98 0.72
N CYS A 123 -9.55 7.04 0.36
CA CYS A 123 -9.42 8.27 1.13
C CYS A 123 -10.03 9.51 0.46
N LEU A 124 -10.76 9.32 -0.64
CA LEU A 124 -11.33 10.41 -1.45
C LEU A 124 -12.18 11.41 -0.65
N GLY A 125 -12.98 10.93 0.31
CA GLY A 125 -13.81 11.78 1.15
C GLY A 125 -13.04 12.65 2.16
N TYR A 126 -11.77 12.34 2.40
CA TYR A 126 -10.92 13.00 3.39
C TYR A 126 -9.89 13.94 2.75
N ILE A 127 -9.92 14.08 1.41
CA ILE A 127 -9.03 14.99 0.70
C ILE A 127 -9.42 16.45 0.96
N LYS A 128 -8.43 17.26 1.35
CA LYS A 128 -8.57 18.69 1.62
C LYS A 128 -7.49 19.45 0.86
N TYR A 129 -7.80 20.68 0.44
CA TYR A 129 -6.89 21.49 -0.36
C TYR A 129 -6.53 22.80 0.31
N VAL A 130 -5.29 23.24 0.11
CA VAL A 130 -4.90 24.64 0.30
C VAL A 130 -5.11 25.36 -1.04
N LEU A 131 -6.04 26.33 -1.08
CA LEU A 131 -6.49 26.94 -2.34
C LEU A 131 -6.65 28.46 -2.24
N LYS A 132 -6.69 29.13 -3.40
CA LYS A 132 -6.80 30.59 -3.47
C LYS A 132 -8.14 31.07 -2.90
N SER A 133 -8.13 32.01 -1.96
CA SER A 133 -9.32 32.53 -1.27
C SER A 133 -10.43 33.04 -2.19
N SER A 134 -10.09 33.54 -3.39
CA SER A 134 -11.08 33.95 -4.39
C SER A 134 -11.98 32.81 -4.87
N LEU A 135 -11.50 31.56 -4.87
CA LEU A 135 -12.29 30.39 -5.27
C LEU A 135 -13.38 30.05 -4.25
N MET A 136 -13.20 30.42 -2.98
CA MET A 136 -14.22 30.25 -1.93
C MET A 136 -15.46 31.12 -2.18
N ARG A 137 -15.37 32.12 -3.07
CA ARG A 137 -16.47 33.02 -3.42
C ARG A 137 -17.31 32.55 -4.61
N LEU A 138 -16.94 31.42 -5.23
CA LEU A 138 -17.70 30.87 -6.34
C LEU A 138 -19.07 30.39 -5.86
N PRO A 139 -20.18 30.73 -6.55
CA PRO A 139 -21.49 30.17 -6.23
C PRO A 139 -21.44 28.64 -6.28
N ILE A 140 -22.15 27.97 -5.37
CA ILE A 140 -22.20 26.50 -5.24
C ILE A 140 -20.86 25.92 -4.76
N PHE A 141 -19.81 26.00 -5.58
CA PHE A 141 -18.49 25.42 -5.27
C PHE A 141 -17.84 26.03 -4.02
N GLY A 142 -17.95 27.34 -3.81
CA GLY A 142 -17.43 28.01 -2.63
C GLY A 142 -18.06 27.50 -1.33
N TRP A 143 -19.37 27.28 -1.34
CA TRP A 143 -20.08 26.67 -0.20
C TRP A 143 -19.60 25.24 0.03
N GLY A 144 -19.41 24.46 -1.03
CA GLY A 144 -18.80 23.14 -0.95
C GLY A 144 -17.41 23.18 -0.30
N PHE A 145 -16.52 24.07 -0.75
CA PHE A 145 -15.18 24.19 -0.18
C PHE A 145 -15.20 24.56 1.31
N HIS A 146 -16.16 25.38 1.75
CA HIS A 146 -16.35 25.66 3.17
C HIS A 146 -16.83 24.44 3.96
N VAL A 147 -17.81 23.70 3.44
CA VAL A 147 -18.33 22.47 4.07
C VAL A 147 -17.23 21.42 4.23
N LEU A 148 -16.30 21.37 3.28
CA LEU A 148 -15.18 20.42 3.26
C LEU A 148 -13.96 20.88 4.06
N GLU A 149 -14.02 22.09 4.60
CA GLU A 149 -12.95 22.72 5.36
C GLU A 149 -11.65 22.81 4.53
N PHE A 150 -11.76 23.19 3.25
CA PHE A 150 -10.59 23.56 2.45
C PHE A 150 -9.98 24.85 2.99
N ILE A 151 -8.66 24.97 2.93
CA ILE A 151 -7.90 26.04 3.57
C ILE A 151 -7.70 27.19 2.55
N PRO A 152 -8.32 28.36 2.75
CA PRO A 152 -8.15 29.48 1.85
C PRO A 152 -6.85 30.25 2.11
N VAL A 153 -6.19 30.68 1.04
CA VAL A 153 -5.00 31.55 1.09
C VAL A 153 -5.11 32.73 0.12
N GLU A 154 -4.71 33.92 0.56
CA GLU A 154 -4.57 35.14 -0.23
C GLU A 154 -3.22 35.24 -0.95
N ARG A 155 -2.28 34.33 -0.64
CA ARG A 155 -0.86 34.37 -1.07
C ARG A 155 -0.12 35.55 -0.44
N LYS A 156 -0.48 35.90 0.79
CA LYS A 156 0.13 36.95 1.62
C LYS A 156 0.39 36.38 3.00
N ARG A 157 1.66 36.32 3.38
CA ARG A 157 2.08 35.62 4.61
C ARG A 157 1.36 36.12 5.85
N GLU A 158 1.33 37.43 6.07
CA GLU A 158 0.78 38.01 7.29
C GLU A 158 -0.72 37.70 7.47
N VAL A 159 -1.41 37.42 6.35
CA VAL A 159 -2.83 37.06 6.32
C VAL A 159 -3.02 35.56 6.43
N ASP A 160 -2.21 34.78 5.72
CA ASP A 160 -2.41 33.33 5.54
C ASP A 160 -1.91 32.50 6.72
N GLU A 161 -0.81 32.89 7.35
CA GLU A 161 -0.19 32.15 8.46
C GLU A 161 -1.15 31.90 9.64
N PRO A 162 -1.87 32.91 10.18
CA PRO A 162 -2.82 32.67 11.27
C PRO A 162 -4.01 31.77 10.84
N VAL A 163 -4.51 31.93 9.62
CA VAL A 163 -5.62 31.11 9.08
C VAL A 163 -5.19 29.65 8.93
N LEU A 164 -3.99 29.44 8.38
CA LEU A 164 -3.41 28.12 8.17
C LEU A 164 -3.19 27.41 9.51
N LEU A 165 -2.58 28.08 10.50
CA LEU A 165 -2.40 27.55 11.85
C LEU A 165 -3.73 27.17 12.51
N GLN A 166 -4.74 28.05 12.43
CA GLN A 166 -6.06 27.79 13.01
C GLN A 166 -6.70 26.54 12.39
N MET A 167 -6.75 26.44 11.06
CA MET A 167 -7.40 25.31 10.40
C MET A 167 -6.64 24.00 10.61
N LEU A 168 -5.31 24.00 10.46
CA LEU A 168 -4.48 22.81 10.68
C LEU A 168 -4.55 22.33 12.13
N SER A 169 -4.64 23.25 13.11
CA SER A 169 -4.81 22.88 14.52
C SER A 169 -6.07 22.04 14.75
N SER A 170 -7.13 22.30 13.98
CA SER A 170 -8.38 21.55 14.05
C SER A 170 -8.28 20.15 13.43
N PHE A 171 -7.20 19.84 12.71
CA PHE A 171 -6.96 18.55 12.06
C PHE A 171 -5.92 17.69 12.78
N LYS A 172 -5.50 18.06 13.99
CA LYS A 172 -4.46 17.34 14.74
C LYS A 172 -4.87 15.97 15.27
N ASP A 173 -6.17 15.70 15.40
CA ASP A 173 -6.67 14.44 15.96
C ASP A 173 -6.21 13.24 15.11
N PRO A 174 -5.34 12.35 15.63
CA PRO A 174 -4.84 11.20 14.88
C PRO A 174 -5.92 10.19 14.50
N GLN A 175 -7.09 10.21 15.16
CA GLN A 175 -8.19 9.31 14.85
C GLN A 175 -9.01 9.75 13.63
N GLU A 176 -8.83 11.00 13.16
CA GLU A 176 -9.51 11.51 11.97
C GLU A 176 -8.64 11.32 10.73
N PRO A 177 -9.11 10.64 9.67
CA PRO A 177 -8.35 10.59 8.42
C PRO A 177 -8.21 11.97 7.77
N LEU A 178 -7.08 12.24 7.15
CA LEU A 178 -6.72 13.52 6.52
C LEU A 178 -5.86 13.29 5.29
N TRP A 179 -6.28 13.78 4.13
CA TRP A 179 -5.46 13.81 2.92
C TRP A 179 -5.26 15.27 2.50
N LEU A 180 -4.25 15.94 3.03
CA LEU A 180 -4.02 17.36 2.79
C LEU A 180 -3.15 17.57 1.55
N ALA A 181 -3.73 18.12 0.49
CA ALA A 181 -3.05 18.37 -0.78
C ALA A 181 -2.59 19.82 -0.94
N LEU A 182 -1.33 19.99 -1.34
CA LEU A 182 -0.70 21.27 -1.65
C LEU A 182 -0.06 21.24 -3.03
N PHE A 183 -0.11 22.38 -3.69
CA PHE A 183 0.61 22.66 -4.93
C PHE A 183 1.71 23.69 -4.63
N PRO A 184 2.96 23.28 -4.33
CA PRO A 184 3.99 24.20 -3.86
C PRO A 184 4.33 25.32 -4.85
N GLU A 185 4.10 25.12 -6.14
CA GLU A 185 4.26 26.16 -7.18
C GLU A 185 3.35 27.38 -6.92
N GLY A 186 2.20 27.15 -6.27
CA GLY A 186 1.22 28.18 -5.89
C GLY A 186 0.51 28.85 -7.08
N THR A 187 0.78 28.40 -8.31
CA THR A 187 0.11 28.78 -9.54
C THR A 187 0.44 27.75 -10.63
N ASP A 188 -0.44 27.67 -11.62
CA ASP A 188 -0.29 26.81 -12.78
C ASP A 188 0.94 27.23 -13.60
N PHE A 189 1.67 26.25 -14.09
CA PHE A 189 2.84 26.40 -14.94
C PHE A 189 2.51 27.10 -16.26
N THR A 190 3.32 28.09 -16.62
CA THR A 190 3.39 28.60 -18.00
C THR A 190 4.86 28.84 -18.34
N GLU A 191 5.22 28.83 -19.63
CA GLU A 191 6.59 29.12 -20.04
C GLU A 191 7.07 30.49 -19.56
N GLU A 192 6.20 31.50 -19.60
CA GLU A 192 6.52 32.83 -19.08
C GLU A 192 6.81 32.82 -17.59
N LYS A 193 6.00 32.10 -16.79
CA LYS A 193 6.22 31.95 -15.34
C LYS A 193 7.49 31.14 -15.06
N CYS A 194 7.79 30.13 -15.87
CA CYS A 194 9.00 29.33 -15.77
C CYS A 194 10.24 30.20 -16.03
N LYS A 195 10.25 31.00 -17.10
CA LYS A 195 11.33 31.98 -17.38
C LYS A 195 11.54 32.95 -16.22
N ARG A 196 10.47 33.48 -15.63
CA ARG A 196 10.55 34.35 -14.44
C ARG A 196 11.10 33.59 -13.22
N SER A 197 10.65 32.36 -13.00
CA SER A 197 11.13 31.49 -11.92
C SER A 197 12.61 31.16 -12.07
N GLN A 198 13.09 30.88 -13.29
CA GLN A 198 14.51 30.62 -13.59
C GLN A 198 15.37 31.86 -13.39
N LYS A 199 14.87 33.03 -13.80
CA LYS A 199 15.56 34.30 -13.54
C LYS A 199 15.74 34.54 -12.04
N PHE A 200 14.67 34.37 -11.26
CA PHE A 200 14.74 34.45 -9.80
C PHE A 200 15.70 33.40 -9.23
N ALA A 201 15.65 32.15 -9.70
CA ALA A 201 16.54 31.08 -9.27
C ALA A 201 18.02 31.47 -9.44
N ALA A 202 18.37 32.03 -10.60
CA ALA A 202 19.72 32.51 -10.88
C ALA A 202 20.13 33.67 -9.96
N GLU A 203 19.22 34.61 -9.67
CA GLU A 203 19.47 35.75 -8.77
C GLU A 203 19.76 35.29 -7.33
N VAL A 204 19.12 34.22 -6.84
CA VAL A 204 19.28 33.71 -5.46
C VAL A 204 20.16 32.46 -5.35
N GLY A 205 20.84 32.05 -6.44
CA GLY A 205 21.75 30.90 -6.44
C GLY A 205 21.08 29.52 -6.32
N LEU A 206 19.81 29.40 -6.73
CA LEU A 206 19.05 28.15 -6.77
C LEU A 206 19.08 27.49 -8.16
N PRO A 207 18.85 26.17 -8.26
CA PRO A 207 18.81 25.47 -9.54
C PRO A 207 17.68 25.98 -10.44
N ALA A 208 18.00 26.19 -11.72
CA ALA A 208 17.01 26.57 -12.73
C ALA A 208 16.18 25.35 -13.17
N LEU A 209 14.90 25.33 -12.80
CA LEU A 209 13.96 24.26 -13.16
C LEU A 209 13.29 24.54 -14.50
N SER A 210 13.11 23.50 -15.34
CA SER A 210 12.57 23.62 -16.70
C SER A 210 11.11 23.16 -16.84
N ASN A 211 10.67 22.20 -16.02
CA ASN A 211 9.36 21.55 -16.17
C ASN A 211 8.35 21.93 -15.07
N VAL A 212 8.83 22.56 -14.00
CA VAL A 212 8.08 23.01 -12.82
C VAL A 212 8.59 24.39 -12.38
N LEU A 213 7.78 25.13 -11.62
CA LEU A 213 8.21 26.37 -10.97
C LEU A 213 8.95 26.09 -9.66
N LEU A 214 9.75 27.06 -9.19
CA LEU A 214 10.37 26.95 -7.86
C LEU A 214 9.27 26.86 -6.77
N PRO A 215 9.35 25.88 -5.85
CA PRO A 215 8.34 25.67 -4.84
C PRO A 215 8.35 26.78 -3.78
N LYS A 216 7.17 27.20 -3.36
CA LYS A 216 6.95 28.08 -2.21
C LYS A 216 6.82 27.22 -0.95
N THR A 217 7.94 27.00 -0.28
CA THR A 217 8.06 26.01 0.82
C THR A 217 7.42 26.41 2.14
N ARG A 218 7.08 27.69 2.35
CA ARG A 218 6.57 28.16 3.66
C ARG A 218 5.25 27.51 4.06
N GLY A 219 4.28 27.41 3.15
CA GLY A 219 3.00 26.76 3.44
C GLY A 219 3.17 25.27 3.79
N PHE A 220 4.05 24.58 3.06
CA PHE A 220 4.45 23.21 3.37
C PHE A 220 5.11 23.09 4.74
N GLY A 221 6.03 24.01 5.07
CA GLY A 221 6.70 24.06 6.38
C GLY A 221 5.72 24.20 7.54
N VAL A 222 4.74 25.10 7.44
CA VAL A 222 3.69 25.27 8.46
C VAL A 222 2.83 24.01 8.58
N CYS A 223 2.45 23.37 7.46
CA CYS A 223 1.72 22.10 7.49
C CYS A 223 2.50 21.02 8.25
N LEU A 224 3.79 20.87 7.96
CA LEU A 224 4.64 19.88 8.60
C LEU A 224 4.86 20.19 10.08
N GLU A 225 5.14 21.45 10.44
CA GLU A 225 5.30 21.87 11.83
C GLU A 225 4.07 21.51 12.68
N VAL A 226 2.87 21.75 12.16
CA VAL A 226 1.62 21.52 12.90
C VAL A 226 1.22 20.04 12.91
N LEU A 227 1.45 19.30 11.83
CA LEU A 227 0.89 17.96 11.62
C LEU A 227 1.92 16.81 11.71
N HIS A 228 3.24 17.05 11.75
CA HIS A 228 4.25 15.98 11.68
C HIS A 228 4.04 14.83 12.67
N ASN A 229 3.58 15.11 13.89
CA ASN A 229 3.33 14.07 14.90
C ASN A 229 2.07 13.23 14.66
N SER A 230 1.23 13.61 13.70
CA SER A 230 0.00 12.89 13.36
C SER A 230 -0.09 12.50 11.88
N LEU A 231 0.92 12.81 11.06
CA LEU A 231 0.98 12.34 9.68
C LEU A 231 1.61 10.95 9.64
N ASP A 232 1.02 10.06 8.87
CA ASP A 232 1.57 8.75 8.54
C ASP A 232 2.67 8.90 7.48
N ALA A 233 2.46 9.79 6.49
CA ALA A 233 3.38 10.00 5.39
C ALA A 233 3.29 11.38 4.74
N VAL A 234 4.35 11.73 4.00
CA VAL A 234 4.38 12.84 3.04
C VAL A 234 4.65 12.26 1.65
N TYR A 235 3.80 12.56 0.68
CA TYR A 235 3.89 12.05 -0.69
C TYR A 235 4.19 13.18 -1.67
N ASP A 236 5.16 12.94 -2.57
CA ASP A 236 5.56 13.87 -3.64
C ASP A 236 5.14 13.33 -5.01
N LEU A 237 4.07 13.89 -5.55
CA LEU A 237 3.43 13.43 -6.77
C LEU A 237 3.79 14.33 -7.96
N THR A 238 4.08 13.74 -9.12
CA THR A 238 4.25 14.50 -10.37
C THR A 238 3.15 14.18 -11.39
N ILE A 239 2.25 15.12 -11.62
CA ILE A 239 1.27 15.06 -12.69
C ILE A 239 1.98 15.38 -14.02
N ALA A 240 1.98 14.40 -14.93
CA ALA A 240 2.43 14.55 -16.30
C ALA A 240 1.24 14.47 -17.27
N TYR A 241 1.46 14.89 -18.51
CA TYR A 241 0.43 14.88 -19.54
C TYR A 241 1.04 14.48 -20.87
N LYS A 242 0.37 13.59 -21.60
CA LYS A 242 0.76 13.18 -22.94
C LYS A 242 -0.51 13.11 -23.80
N PRO A 243 -0.56 13.74 -24.98
CA PRO A 243 0.49 14.53 -25.64
C PRO A 243 0.57 16.01 -25.22
N ARG A 244 -0.47 16.56 -24.59
CA ARG A 244 -0.53 17.96 -24.12
C ARG A 244 -1.32 18.07 -22.81
N CYS A 245 -1.20 19.22 -22.15
CA CYS A 245 -1.99 19.55 -20.96
C CYS A 245 -3.49 19.63 -21.31
N PRO A 246 -4.38 18.92 -20.59
CA PRO A 246 -5.81 18.95 -20.81
C PRO A 246 -6.42 20.21 -20.21
N SER A 247 -7.44 20.72 -20.89
CA SER A 247 -8.37 21.68 -20.31
C SER A 247 -9.47 20.96 -19.54
N PHE A 248 -10.21 21.69 -18.72
CA PHE A 248 -11.46 21.18 -18.13
C PHE A 248 -12.41 20.55 -19.16
N MET A 249 -12.56 21.15 -20.34
CA MET A 249 -13.45 20.63 -21.38
C MET A 249 -12.92 19.36 -22.05
N ASP A 250 -11.59 19.21 -22.16
CA ASP A 250 -10.98 17.96 -22.64
C ASP A 250 -11.37 16.79 -21.74
N ASN A 251 -11.38 17.00 -20.42
CA ASN A 251 -11.81 16.00 -19.44
C ASN A 251 -13.31 15.70 -19.54
N VAL A 252 -14.15 16.72 -19.76
CA VAL A 252 -15.61 16.56 -19.92
C VAL A 252 -15.94 15.74 -21.16
N PHE A 253 -15.26 15.99 -22.29
CA PHE A 253 -15.54 15.32 -23.56
C PHE A 253 -14.73 14.04 -23.81
N GLY A 254 -13.69 13.79 -23.00
CA GLY A 254 -12.86 12.60 -23.08
C GLY A 254 -12.01 12.54 -24.35
N THR A 255 -11.51 13.70 -24.80
CA THR A 255 -10.75 13.86 -26.04
C THR A 255 -9.32 13.35 -25.94
N ASP A 256 -8.66 13.48 -24.77
CA ASP A 256 -7.23 13.16 -24.59
C ASP A 256 -6.93 12.53 -23.21
N PRO A 257 -6.48 11.26 -23.12
CA PRO A 257 -6.14 10.62 -21.85
C PRO A 257 -4.78 11.05 -21.28
N SER A 258 -4.67 11.26 -19.97
CA SER A 258 -3.48 11.81 -19.29
C SER A 258 -2.67 10.75 -18.50
N GLU A 259 -1.33 10.81 -18.59
CA GLU A 259 -0.39 9.90 -17.90
C GLU A 259 0.12 10.52 -16.57
N LEU A 260 -0.12 9.91 -15.40
CA LEU A 260 0.36 10.41 -14.10
C LEU A 260 1.72 9.76 -13.72
N LYS A 261 2.63 10.50 -13.06
CA LYS A 261 3.94 10.00 -12.63
C LYS A 261 4.25 10.32 -11.17
N ASP A 262 4.32 9.32 -10.31
CA ASP A 262 4.80 9.49 -8.95
C ASP A 262 6.34 9.52 -8.90
N LYS A 263 6.93 10.37 -8.07
CA LYS A 263 8.36 10.33 -7.74
C LYS A 263 8.54 10.71 -6.28
N LEU A 264 8.70 9.72 -5.42
CA LEU A 264 9.17 9.92 -4.05
C LEU A 264 10.69 10.17 -4.04
N LEU A 265 11.13 11.03 -3.14
CA LEU A 265 12.54 11.41 -2.98
C LEU A 265 13.35 10.27 -2.30
N SER A 266 13.99 9.44 -3.12
CA SER A 266 15.34 8.95 -2.82
C SER A 266 16.18 9.04 -4.09
N ASP A 267 17.10 9.99 -4.09
CA ASP A 267 18.14 10.25 -5.08
C ASP A 267 17.74 10.68 -6.51
N PHE A 268 18.04 11.95 -6.75
CA PHE A 268 17.94 12.63 -8.02
C PHE A 268 19.07 12.17 -8.97
N ASN A 269 18.74 11.42 -10.02
CA ASN A 269 19.46 11.53 -11.28
C ASN A 269 18.48 11.49 -12.46
N ALA A 270 18.43 12.59 -13.21
CA ALA A 270 17.52 12.80 -14.32
C ALA A 270 18.25 12.55 -15.65
N GLN A 271 18.30 11.30 -16.09
CA GLN A 271 18.55 10.96 -17.49
C GLN A 271 17.59 9.83 -17.90
N GLY A 272 16.66 10.18 -18.78
CA GLY A 272 15.49 9.38 -19.10
C GLY A 272 15.78 8.18 -19.98
N GLN A 273 15.34 7.01 -19.51
CA GLN A 273 14.56 5.99 -20.22
C GLN A 273 13.94 5.10 -19.13
N PHE A 274 12.63 4.84 -19.15
CA PHE A 274 11.93 4.07 -18.09
C PHE A 274 11.77 2.61 -18.52
N PRO A 275 12.45 1.64 -17.89
CA PRO A 275 12.08 0.24 -18.03
C PRO A 275 10.85 -0.05 -17.16
N ASN A 276 9.84 -0.70 -17.75
CA ASN A 276 8.64 -1.27 -17.13
C ASN A 276 7.56 -0.30 -16.62
N GLN A 277 6.74 0.20 -17.54
CA GLN A 277 5.38 0.67 -17.23
C GLN A 277 4.51 -0.53 -16.84
N ARG A 278 3.83 -0.50 -15.68
CA ARG A 278 2.78 -1.47 -15.35
C ARG A 278 1.44 -0.73 -15.20
N PRO A 279 0.34 -1.26 -15.72
CA PRO A 279 -0.99 -0.81 -15.34
C PRO A 279 -1.20 -1.14 -13.85
N GLU A 280 -1.59 -0.18 -13.03
CA GLU A 280 -2.21 -0.46 -11.74
C GLU A 280 -3.53 -1.19 -12.05
N GLU A 281 -3.76 -2.38 -11.45
CA GLU A 281 -4.89 -3.24 -11.78
C GLU A 281 -6.21 -2.44 -11.81
N GLU A 282 -6.98 -2.58 -12.89
CA GLU A 282 -8.27 -1.93 -13.06
C GLU A 282 -9.27 -2.43 -11.99
N LEU A 283 -9.28 -1.80 -10.81
CA LEU A 283 -10.45 -1.83 -9.94
C LEU A 283 -11.56 -1.06 -10.67
N SER A 284 -12.45 -1.82 -11.31
CA SER A 284 -13.71 -1.33 -11.83
C SER A 284 -14.38 -0.42 -10.78
N VAL A 285 -14.62 0.84 -11.14
CA VAL A 285 -15.27 1.83 -10.29
C VAL A 285 -16.67 1.36 -9.84
N LEU A 286 -17.31 0.45 -10.60
CA LEU A 286 -18.53 -0.25 -10.19
C LEU A 286 -18.33 -1.12 -8.94
N LYS A 287 -17.16 -1.75 -8.74
CA LYS A 287 -16.86 -2.51 -7.52
C LYS A 287 -16.75 -1.57 -6.31
N CYS A 288 -16.17 -0.37 -6.46
CA CYS A 288 -16.13 0.64 -5.40
C CYS A 288 -17.52 1.19 -5.03
N ILE A 289 -18.41 1.38 -6.02
CA ILE A 289 -19.80 1.81 -5.76
C ILE A 289 -20.62 0.67 -5.12
N ALA A 290 -20.41 -0.58 -5.55
CA ALA A 290 -21.11 -1.74 -4.99
C ALA A 290 -20.74 -2.04 -3.53
N THR A 291 -19.50 -1.76 -3.12
CA THR A 291 -19.09 -1.84 -1.70
C THR A 291 -19.76 -0.79 -0.82
N PHE A 292 -20.25 0.33 -1.37
CA PHE A 292 -20.94 1.39 -0.63
C PHE A 292 -22.47 1.30 -0.65
N ALA A 293 -23.08 0.68 -1.68
CA ALA A 293 -24.53 0.46 -1.75
C ALA A 293 -25.04 -0.66 -0.80
N GLY A 294 -24.14 -1.40 -0.15
CA GLY A 294 -24.47 -2.45 0.83
C GLY A 294 -24.78 -1.95 2.26
N VAL A 295 -24.69 -0.65 2.53
CA VAL A 295 -25.01 -0.07 3.84
C VAL A 295 -26.45 0.43 3.86
N GLN A 296 -27.40 -0.50 3.85
CA GLN A 296 -28.74 -0.23 4.35
C GLN A 296 -29.25 -1.46 5.11
N MET A 297 -29.41 -1.27 6.43
CA MET A 297 -30.12 -2.14 7.37
C MET A 297 -29.68 -3.61 7.44
N ARG A 298 -28.67 -3.87 8.27
CA ARG A 298 -28.70 -5.03 9.19
C ARG A 298 -28.24 -4.61 10.57
N SER A 299 -29.20 -4.33 11.44
CA SER A 299 -29.04 -4.52 12.88
C SER A 299 -28.79 -6.01 13.13
N GLY A 300 -27.56 -6.37 13.44
CA GLY A 300 -27.14 -7.74 13.76
C GLY A 300 -25.67 -7.71 14.19
N GLY A 301 -25.31 -8.50 15.21
CA GLY A 301 -24.07 -8.36 15.98
C GLY A 301 -22.77 -8.46 15.19
N ILE A 302 -21.70 -7.96 15.81
CA ILE A 302 -20.31 -8.08 15.38
C ILE A 302 -20.00 -9.57 15.16
N ALA A 303 -19.85 -9.97 13.90
CA ALA A 303 -19.20 -11.22 13.55
C ALA A 303 -17.72 -10.93 13.32
N ASP A 304 -16.88 -11.45 14.21
CA ASP A 304 -15.42 -11.42 14.12
C ASP A 304 -15.01 -12.19 12.85
N SER A 305 -14.35 -11.55 11.89
CA SER A 305 -13.94 -12.20 10.63
C SER A 305 -12.66 -13.00 10.89
N ALA A 306 -12.78 -14.29 11.15
CA ALA A 306 -11.64 -15.16 11.40
C ALA A 306 -10.86 -15.49 10.10
N THR A 307 -9.53 -15.48 10.18
CA THR A 307 -8.62 -15.82 9.06
C THR A 307 -8.47 -17.34 8.94
N VAL A 308 -8.59 -17.88 7.74
CA VAL A 308 -8.45 -19.32 7.48
C VAL A 308 -7.09 -19.62 6.85
N PHE A 309 -6.32 -20.49 7.51
CA PHE A 309 -5.10 -21.09 7.01
C PHE A 309 -5.40 -22.47 6.42
N THR A 310 -5.17 -22.65 5.12
CA THR A 310 -5.20 -23.97 4.47
C THR A 310 -3.77 -24.49 4.38
N LEU A 311 -3.43 -25.54 5.12
CA LEU A 311 -2.15 -26.21 5.04
C LEU A 311 -2.26 -27.38 4.06
N GLN A 312 -1.42 -27.41 3.03
CA GLN A 312 -1.43 -28.43 1.97
C GLN A 312 -0.07 -29.11 1.87
N ASN A 313 -0.05 -30.44 1.87
CA ASN A 313 1.15 -31.20 1.60
C ASN A 313 1.23 -31.60 0.12
N SER A 314 2.11 -30.92 -0.63
CA SER A 314 2.45 -31.29 -2.03
C SER A 314 3.75 -32.08 -2.12
N CYS A 315 4.36 -32.46 -0.99
CA CYS A 315 5.53 -33.32 -0.96
C CYS A 315 5.16 -34.76 -1.33
N PRO A 316 6.10 -35.53 -1.91
CA PRO A 316 5.90 -36.96 -2.17
C PRO A 316 5.94 -37.84 -0.91
N TYR A 317 6.08 -37.24 0.28
CA TYR A 317 6.20 -37.91 1.57
C TYR A 317 5.32 -37.23 2.62
N THR A 318 5.01 -37.95 3.69
CA THR A 318 4.26 -37.42 4.83
C THR A 318 5.06 -36.36 5.55
N VAL A 319 4.39 -35.26 5.91
CA VAL A 319 4.92 -34.24 6.82
C VAL A 319 4.06 -34.18 8.07
N TRP A 320 4.62 -33.73 9.18
CA TRP A 320 3.88 -33.49 10.42
C TRP A 320 3.96 -32.01 10.75
N PRO A 321 2.98 -31.19 10.31
CA PRO A 321 3.00 -29.78 10.64
C PRO A 321 3.03 -29.56 12.15
N GLY A 322 3.84 -28.60 12.58
CA GLY A 322 3.84 -28.04 13.93
C GLY A 322 3.27 -26.63 13.88
N THR A 323 2.59 -26.23 14.96
CA THR A 323 2.06 -24.87 15.10
C THR A 323 2.43 -24.31 16.47
N LEU A 324 2.69 -23.02 16.52
CA LEU A 324 2.93 -22.31 17.78
C LEU A 324 2.33 -20.91 17.67
N SER A 325 1.59 -20.49 18.69
CA SER A 325 1.13 -19.10 18.82
C SER A 325 1.96 -18.37 19.87
N GLY A 326 2.32 -17.11 19.58
CA GLY A 326 3.05 -16.25 20.50
C GLY A 326 2.14 -15.47 21.46
N ASN A 327 0.85 -15.33 21.15
CA ASN A 327 -0.04 -14.43 21.87
C ASN A 327 -1.48 -14.93 22.07
N SER A 328 -1.82 -16.13 21.56
CA SER A 328 -3.21 -16.61 21.52
C SER A 328 -3.28 -18.15 21.46
N VAL A 329 -4.42 -18.67 21.00
CA VAL A 329 -4.69 -20.11 20.89
C VAL A 329 -3.73 -20.80 19.94
N THR A 330 -3.30 -22.00 20.33
CA THR A 330 -2.50 -22.87 19.46
C THR A 330 -3.42 -23.59 18.47
N LEU A 331 -3.18 -23.41 17.17
CA LEU A 331 -4.05 -23.93 16.11
C LEU A 331 -3.76 -25.41 15.81
N GLY A 332 -4.77 -26.22 15.52
CA GLY A 332 -4.56 -27.64 15.20
C GLY A 332 -3.90 -28.44 16.33
N ASP A 333 -4.18 -28.07 17.58
CA ASP A 333 -3.61 -28.68 18.80
C ASP A 333 -2.08 -28.74 18.84
N GLY A 334 -1.38 -27.84 18.14
CA GLY A 334 0.08 -27.77 18.13
C GLY A 334 0.76 -28.70 17.12
N GLY A 335 0.05 -29.69 16.57
CA GLY A 335 0.59 -30.51 15.50
C GLY A 335 -0.21 -31.75 15.17
N PHE A 336 -0.05 -32.21 13.92
CA PHE A 336 -0.82 -33.31 13.35
C PHE A 336 -0.07 -33.94 12.17
N THR A 337 -0.57 -35.08 11.68
CA THR A 337 -0.04 -35.77 10.49
C THR A 337 -0.70 -35.24 9.22
N LEU A 338 0.07 -34.97 8.17
CA LEU A 338 -0.45 -34.53 6.87
C LEU A 338 0.18 -35.37 5.74
N THR A 339 -0.58 -36.32 5.20
CA THR A 339 -0.13 -37.24 4.14
C THR A 339 0.02 -36.56 2.78
N PRO A 340 0.75 -37.14 1.82
CA PRO A 340 0.89 -36.58 0.47
C PRO A 340 -0.46 -36.25 -0.17
N GLY A 341 -0.59 -35.04 -0.72
CA GLY A 341 -1.81 -34.54 -1.36
C GLY A 341 -2.91 -34.08 -0.40
N ALA A 342 -2.78 -34.33 0.91
CA ALA A 342 -3.79 -33.91 1.89
C ALA A 342 -3.73 -32.41 2.19
N SER A 343 -4.85 -31.87 2.65
CA SER A 343 -4.93 -30.51 3.18
C SER A 343 -5.81 -30.44 4.42
N VAL A 344 -5.58 -29.43 5.26
CA VAL A 344 -6.38 -29.12 6.44
C VAL A 344 -6.60 -27.62 6.55
N GLN A 345 -7.73 -27.21 7.10
CA GLN A 345 -8.05 -25.82 7.38
C GLN A 345 -7.98 -25.56 8.88
N LEU A 346 -7.29 -24.48 9.25
CA LEU A 346 -7.16 -23.99 10.61
C LEU A 346 -7.66 -22.55 10.64
N THR A 347 -8.48 -22.21 11.63
CA THR A 347 -9.08 -20.88 11.75
C THR A 347 -8.43 -20.12 12.87
N ALA A 348 -7.92 -18.93 12.58
CA ALA A 348 -7.25 -18.06 13.54
C ALA A 348 -8.12 -16.85 13.89
N PRO A 349 -8.19 -16.45 15.17
CA PRO A 349 -8.87 -15.23 15.57
C PRO A 349 -8.12 -13.98 15.08
N THR A 350 -8.82 -12.86 15.02
CA THR A 350 -8.22 -11.54 14.80
C THR A 350 -7.15 -11.27 15.87
N GLY A 351 -5.99 -10.74 15.49
CA GLY A 351 -4.86 -10.50 16.40
C GLY A 351 -3.92 -11.70 16.57
N TRP A 352 -4.21 -12.86 15.97
CA TRP A 352 -3.38 -14.06 16.13
C TRP A 352 -1.97 -13.85 15.56
N SER A 353 -0.95 -14.11 16.36
CA SER A 353 0.45 -14.15 15.93
C SER A 353 1.04 -15.52 16.23
N GLY A 354 1.74 -16.10 15.27
CA GLY A 354 2.25 -17.45 15.37
C GLY A 354 2.97 -17.92 14.12
N ARG A 355 3.37 -19.18 14.15
CA ARG A 355 4.17 -19.81 13.10
C ARG A 355 3.77 -21.24 12.85
N PHE A 356 4.00 -21.68 11.62
CA PHE A 356 3.85 -23.04 11.14
C PHE A 356 5.18 -23.56 10.62
N TRP A 357 5.45 -24.85 10.79
CA TRP A 357 6.59 -25.52 10.16
C TRP A 357 6.25 -26.97 9.84
N ALA A 358 7.04 -27.61 8.97
CA ALA A 358 6.91 -29.03 8.68
C ALA A 358 7.98 -29.83 9.41
N ARG A 359 7.61 -30.99 9.96
CA ARG A 359 8.54 -32.01 10.47
C ARG A 359 8.62 -33.19 9.51
N THR A 360 9.79 -33.80 9.41
CA THR A 360 10.05 -34.94 8.52
C THR A 360 10.70 -36.11 9.27
N GLY A 361 10.52 -37.32 8.74
CA GLY A 361 11.08 -38.54 9.34
C GLY A 361 10.55 -38.84 10.74
N CYS A 362 9.29 -38.50 11.01
CA CYS A 362 8.70 -38.68 12.33
C CYS A 362 8.21 -40.11 12.56
N ASN A 363 8.38 -40.59 13.79
CA ASN A 363 7.77 -41.81 14.27
C ASN A 363 7.16 -41.55 15.65
N PHE A 364 5.84 -41.62 15.76
CA PHE A 364 5.08 -41.40 16.99
C PHE A 364 4.30 -42.65 17.38
N ASP A 365 4.24 -42.93 18.68
CA ASP A 365 3.38 -43.96 19.24
C ASP A 365 1.91 -43.53 19.28
N ALA A 366 1.03 -44.42 19.73
CA ALA A 366 -0.41 -44.15 19.83
C ALA A 366 -0.77 -43.03 20.83
N SER A 367 0.16 -42.69 21.74
CA SER A 367 0.03 -41.59 22.71
C SER A 367 0.63 -40.28 22.18
N GLY A 368 1.18 -40.27 20.96
CA GLY A 368 1.78 -39.11 20.33
C GLY A 368 3.20 -38.80 20.79
N HIS A 369 3.91 -39.72 21.44
CA HIS A 369 5.32 -39.56 21.81
C HIS A 369 6.24 -40.23 20.80
N GLY A 370 7.39 -39.63 20.52
CA GLY A 370 8.23 -40.06 19.42
C GLY A 370 9.37 -39.11 19.12
N THR A 371 9.86 -39.15 17.88
CA THR A 371 10.93 -38.25 17.41
C THR A 371 10.76 -37.95 15.93
N CYS A 372 11.17 -36.77 15.50
CA CYS A 372 11.35 -36.40 14.10
C CYS A 372 12.84 -36.15 13.77
N VAL A 373 13.22 -36.39 12.52
CA VAL A 373 14.58 -36.10 12.02
C VAL A 373 14.82 -34.59 11.91
N THR A 374 13.80 -33.84 11.48
CA THR A 374 13.88 -32.38 11.35
C THR A 374 12.65 -31.70 11.99
N GLY A 375 12.86 -30.51 12.55
CA GLY A 375 11.81 -29.67 13.13
C GLY A 375 11.12 -30.24 14.38
N ASP A 376 11.69 -31.26 15.02
CA ASP A 376 11.13 -31.88 16.23
C ASP A 376 10.83 -30.84 17.32
N CYS A 377 9.76 -31.03 18.10
CA CYS A 377 9.29 -30.04 19.07
C CYS A 377 9.22 -30.61 20.50
N GLY A 378 10.18 -31.48 20.85
CA GLY A 378 10.28 -32.09 22.18
C GLY A 378 9.78 -33.54 22.23
N GLY A 379 9.82 -34.25 21.10
CA GLY A 379 9.45 -35.66 21.00
C GLY A 379 7.94 -35.92 21.12
N VAL A 380 7.12 -34.94 20.76
CA VAL A 380 5.66 -35.01 20.84
C VAL A 380 5.00 -34.62 19.51
N LEU A 381 3.88 -35.26 19.19
CA LEU A 381 3.09 -34.96 17.99
C LEU A 381 2.46 -33.56 18.09
N LYS A 382 1.89 -33.24 19.26
CA LYS A 382 1.24 -31.96 19.57
C LYS A 382 2.25 -31.02 20.22
N CYS A 383 2.82 -30.11 19.44
CA CYS A 383 3.90 -29.23 19.90
C CYS A 383 3.41 -28.25 20.98
N THR A 384 4.23 -28.07 22.02
CA THR A 384 4.04 -27.05 23.06
C THR A 384 5.07 -25.92 22.97
N GLY A 385 6.10 -26.11 22.15
CA GLY A 385 7.16 -25.14 21.85
C GLY A 385 7.50 -25.12 20.37
N GLY A 386 8.49 -24.32 20.01
CA GLY A 386 8.99 -24.24 18.63
C GLY A 386 9.69 -25.51 18.18
N GLY A 387 9.71 -25.74 16.86
CA GLY A 387 10.55 -26.78 16.27
C GLY A 387 12.03 -26.48 16.50
N VAL A 388 12.82 -27.51 16.77
CA VAL A 388 14.27 -27.45 16.89
C VAL A 388 14.87 -27.17 15.51
N PRO A 389 15.65 -26.09 15.32
CA PRO A 389 16.34 -25.79 14.07
C PRO A 389 17.26 -26.94 13.62
N PRO A 390 17.37 -27.24 12.32
CA PRO A 390 16.84 -26.46 11.20
C PRO A 390 15.36 -26.69 10.87
N ALA A 391 14.60 -25.61 10.69
CA ALA A 391 13.20 -25.66 10.27
C ALA A 391 12.83 -24.43 9.43
N THR A 392 12.26 -24.66 8.24
CA THR A 392 11.64 -23.61 7.44
C THR A 392 10.35 -23.15 8.14
N LEU A 393 10.19 -21.85 8.37
CA LEU A 393 9.04 -21.30 9.08
C LEU A 393 8.11 -20.52 8.15
N ALA A 394 6.80 -20.62 8.37
CA ALA A 394 5.81 -19.67 7.88
C ALA A 394 5.28 -18.87 9.07
N GLU A 395 5.56 -17.58 9.10
CA GLU A 395 5.27 -16.69 10.22
C GLU A 395 4.13 -15.74 9.87
N PHE A 396 3.28 -15.45 10.85
CA PHE A 396 2.10 -14.61 10.66
C PHE A 396 1.84 -13.73 11.87
N THR A 397 1.36 -12.52 11.61
CA THR A 397 0.67 -11.66 12.57
C THR A 397 -0.60 -11.15 11.92
N VAL A 398 -1.75 -11.70 12.30
CA VAL A 398 -3.07 -11.48 11.70
C VAL A 398 -3.76 -10.32 12.40
N GLY A 399 -4.20 -9.29 11.67
CA GLY A 399 -5.10 -8.25 12.17
C GLY A 399 -4.68 -7.54 13.47
N SER A 400 -3.39 -7.50 13.80
CA SER A 400 -2.86 -6.94 15.06
C SER A 400 -2.93 -5.40 15.16
N SER A 401 -3.32 -4.72 14.08
CA SER A 401 -3.40 -3.25 14.01
C SER A 401 -4.84 -2.78 13.80
N ASN A 402 -5.14 -1.53 14.17
CA ASN A 402 -6.44 -0.87 13.95
C ASN A 402 -6.87 -0.77 12.46
N ALA A 403 -6.09 -1.33 11.54
CA ALA A 403 -6.35 -1.43 10.10
C ALA A 403 -6.66 -2.87 9.61
N GLY A 404 -6.56 -3.90 10.46
CA GLY A 404 -6.84 -5.29 10.08
C GLY A 404 -5.84 -5.88 9.08
N MET A 405 -4.63 -5.33 9.00
CA MET A 405 -3.56 -5.78 8.11
C MET A 405 -2.81 -6.96 8.73
N ASP A 406 -2.58 -8.00 7.92
CA ASP A 406 -1.77 -9.14 8.28
C ASP A 406 -0.33 -8.95 7.77
N PHE A 407 0.63 -9.41 8.55
CA PHE A 407 2.03 -9.57 8.17
C PHE A 407 2.34 -11.05 8.06
N TYR A 408 3.03 -11.46 7.02
CA TYR A 408 3.46 -12.84 6.84
C TYR A 408 4.73 -12.94 6.03
N ASP A 409 5.45 -14.03 6.27
CA ASP A 409 6.68 -14.35 5.58
C ASP A 409 7.00 -15.85 5.69
N VAL A 410 7.90 -16.29 4.80
CA VAL A 410 8.61 -17.55 4.99
C VAL A 410 10.03 -17.22 5.45
N SER A 411 10.46 -17.85 6.53
CA SER A 411 11.72 -17.54 7.20
C SER A 411 12.66 -18.74 7.24
N LEU A 412 13.92 -18.48 6.86
CA LEU A 412 15.05 -19.40 6.87
C LEU A 412 16.09 -19.00 7.92
N VAL A 413 15.74 -18.08 8.82
CA VAL A 413 16.58 -17.66 9.96
C VAL A 413 16.92 -18.85 10.84
N ASP A 414 15.94 -19.73 11.05
CA ASP A 414 16.10 -21.00 11.76
C ASP A 414 16.54 -22.15 10.83
N GLY A 415 17.06 -21.85 9.64
CA GLY A 415 17.51 -22.83 8.66
C GLY A 415 16.38 -23.35 7.75
N TYR A 416 16.70 -24.42 7.00
CA TYR A 416 15.81 -24.99 5.98
C TYR A 416 15.71 -26.50 6.15
N ASN A 417 14.51 -27.06 6.02
CA ASN A 417 14.30 -28.51 5.94
C ASN A 417 13.35 -28.90 4.80
N VAL A 418 12.24 -28.17 4.63
CA VAL A 418 11.21 -28.42 3.62
C VAL A 418 10.92 -27.14 2.86
N LYS A 419 10.77 -27.24 1.53
CA LYS A 419 10.27 -26.15 0.69
C LYS A 419 8.90 -25.69 1.18
N MET A 420 8.69 -24.38 1.26
CA MET A 420 7.45 -23.82 1.81
C MET A 420 7.05 -22.57 1.06
N GLY A 421 5.75 -22.41 0.86
CA GLY A 421 5.18 -21.22 0.24
C GLY A 421 3.89 -20.79 0.92
N ILE A 422 3.69 -19.49 1.01
CA ILE A 422 2.48 -18.84 1.48
C ILE A 422 1.90 -18.10 0.28
N LYS A 423 0.66 -18.45 -0.07
CA LYS A 423 -0.11 -17.76 -1.09
C LYS A 423 -1.39 -17.20 -0.47
N PRO A 424 -1.53 -15.87 -0.39
CA PRO A 424 -2.79 -15.24 -0.02
C PRO A 424 -3.93 -15.63 -0.98
N GLN A 425 -5.11 -15.86 -0.43
CA GLN A 425 -6.34 -16.24 -1.13
C GLN A 425 -7.35 -15.11 -1.02
N GLY A 426 -7.30 -14.18 -1.98
CA GLY A 426 -8.04 -12.93 -1.91
C GLY A 426 -7.32 -11.90 -1.03
N GLY A 427 -8.09 -11.04 -0.38
CA GLY A 427 -7.56 -9.88 0.34
C GLY A 427 -7.10 -8.76 -0.59
N PHE A 428 -6.66 -7.66 0.02
CA PHE A 428 -6.24 -6.44 -0.67
C PHE A 428 -4.91 -5.93 -0.10
N GLY A 429 -4.07 -5.31 -0.92
CA GLY A 429 -2.73 -4.84 -0.53
C GLY A 429 -1.61 -5.52 -1.32
N ASN A 430 -0.45 -5.73 -0.69
CA ASN A 430 0.73 -6.32 -1.34
C ASN A 430 0.46 -7.79 -1.74
N CYS A 431 -0.09 -8.59 -0.81
CA CYS A 431 -0.63 -9.94 -1.04
C CYS A 431 0.21 -10.84 -1.97
N LYS A 432 1.54 -10.73 -1.89
CA LYS A 432 2.48 -11.47 -2.74
C LYS A 432 2.72 -12.88 -2.20
N TYR A 433 3.23 -13.73 -3.07
CA TYR A 433 3.79 -15.01 -2.66
C TYR A 433 5.03 -14.80 -1.78
N ALA A 434 5.06 -15.45 -0.63
CA ALA A 434 6.24 -15.56 0.23
C ALA A 434 6.68 -17.03 0.24
N GLY A 435 7.97 -17.32 0.06
CA GLY A 435 8.37 -18.72 0.01
C GLY A 435 9.68 -19.05 -0.64
N CYS A 436 9.88 -20.36 -0.74
CA CYS A 436 11.11 -21.01 -1.17
C CYS A 436 10.76 -22.28 -1.95
N VAL A 437 10.85 -22.21 -3.29
CA VAL A 437 10.58 -23.32 -4.22
C VAL A 437 11.83 -24.13 -4.58
N SER A 438 13.02 -23.54 -4.36
CA SER A 438 14.33 -24.16 -4.57
C SER A 438 14.62 -25.16 -3.46
N ASP A 439 15.32 -26.26 -3.77
CA ASP A 439 15.77 -27.18 -2.72
C ASP A 439 17.14 -26.76 -2.18
N ILE A 440 17.16 -26.12 -1.00
CA ILE A 440 18.42 -25.66 -0.41
C ILE A 440 19.30 -26.82 0.05
N ASN A 441 18.74 -28.01 0.28
CA ASN A 441 19.53 -29.19 0.65
C ASN A 441 20.55 -29.57 -0.45
N GLU A 442 20.26 -29.26 -1.72
CA GLU A 442 21.17 -29.53 -2.85
C GLU A 442 22.42 -28.65 -2.85
N ILE A 443 22.31 -27.42 -2.32
CA ILE A 443 23.41 -26.44 -2.28
C ILE A 443 23.99 -26.24 -0.87
N CYS A 444 23.49 -26.98 0.12
CA CYS A 444 23.88 -26.81 1.51
C CYS A 444 25.38 -27.11 1.73
N PRO A 445 26.17 -26.19 2.30
CA PRO A 445 27.56 -26.42 2.66
C PRO A 445 27.73 -27.55 3.68
N SER A 446 28.84 -28.27 3.62
CA SER A 446 29.10 -29.46 4.47
C SER A 446 28.94 -29.21 5.96
N GLU A 447 29.37 -28.05 6.43
CA GLU A 447 29.35 -27.62 7.82
C GLU A 447 27.95 -27.25 8.34
N LEU A 448 26.96 -27.10 7.44
CA LEU A 448 25.57 -26.79 7.77
C LEU A 448 24.61 -27.98 7.62
N ARG A 449 25.07 -29.10 7.04
CA ARG A 449 24.21 -30.26 6.73
C ARG A 449 23.76 -31.01 7.99
N ILE A 450 22.48 -31.36 8.02
CA ILE A 450 21.94 -32.43 8.84
C ILE A 450 21.67 -33.62 7.95
N MET A 451 22.17 -34.80 8.32
CA MET A 451 21.97 -36.05 7.58
C MET A 451 20.78 -36.81 8.15
N ASP A 452 19.97 -37.39 7.26
CA ASP A 452 18.96 -38.36 7.66
C ASP A 452 19.67 -39.66 8.08
N PRO A 453 19.45 -40.16 9.31
CA PRO A 453 20.15 -41.34 9.80
C PRO A 453 19.77 -42.63 9.06
N ASN A 454 18.61 -42.67 8.39
CA ASN A 454 18.10 -43.87 7.72
C ASN A 454 18.49 -43.89 6.24
N SER A 455 18.35 -42.77 5.52
CA SER A 455 18.65 -42.72 4.08
C SER A 455 20.09 -42.29 3.78
N GLY A 456 20.77 -41.64 4.71
CA GLY A 456 22.09 -41.04 4.47
C GLY A 456 22.05 -39.84 3.52
N SER A 457 20.86 -39.30 3.19
CA SER A 457 20.70 -38.07 2.41
C SER A 457 20.74 -36.84 3.30
N ILE A 458 20.95 -35.65 2.71
CA ILE A 458 20.84 -34.38 3.43
C ILE A 458 19.36 -34.16 3.78
N ALA A 459 19.05 -34.14 5.07
CA ALA A 459 17.70 -33.95 5.59
C ALA A 459 17.33 -32.47 5.71
N ALA A 460 18.30 -31.64 6.07
CA ALA A 460 18.11 -30.22 6.31
C ALA A 460 19.45 -29.45 6.26
N CYS A 461 19.35 -28.12 6.20
CA CYS A 461 20.45 -27.18 6.20
C CYS A 461 20.29 -26.18 7.36
N LYS A 462 21.26 -26.14 8.28
CA LYS A 462 21.32 -25.15 9.35
C LYS A 462 21.51 -23.75 8.80
N SER A 463 20.97 -22.74 9.46
CA SER A 463 21.46 -21.38 9.31
C SER A 463 22.83 -21.23 9.96
N ALA A 464 23.58 -20.19 9.57
CA ALA A 464 24.87 -19.91 10.19
C ALA A 464 24.74 -19.63 11.70
N CYS A 465 23.66 -18.98 12.14
CA CYS A 465 23.39 -18.78 13.57
C CYS A 465 23.25 -20.12 14.31
N ALA A 466 22.44 -21.04 13.78
CA ALA A 466 22.25 -22.37 14.38
C ALA A 466 23.52 -23.24 14.37
N ALA A 467 24.44 -23.00 13.44
CA ALA A 467 25.68 -23.77 13.33
C ALA A 467 26.81 -23.21 14.22
N PHE A 468 26.98 -21.90 14.26
CA PHE A 468 28.16 -21.26 14.87
C PHE A 468 27.86 -20.46 16.14
N ASN A 469 26.60 -20.06 16.34
CA ASN A 469 26.16 -19.27 17.50
C ASN A 469 27.01 -18.00 17.74
N SER A 470 27.52 -17.38 16.68
CA SER A 470 28.30 -16.15 16.76
C SER A 470 27.41 -14.90 16.60
N PRO A 471 27.76 -13.77 17.26
CA PRO A 471 26.95 -12.55 17.22
C PRO A 471 26.66 -12.00 15.82
N GLU A 472 27.62 -12.14 14.91
CA GLU A 472 27.52 -11.70 13.51
C GLU A 472 26.49 -12.50 12.68
N PHE A 473 26.28 -13.78 12.99
CA PHE A 473 25.28 -14.60 12.29
C PHE A 473 23.91 -14.57 12.97
N CYS A 474 23.90 -14.40 14.29
CA CYS A 474 22.68 -14.34 15.08
C CYS A 474 22.14 -12.91 15.26
N CYS A 475 22.84 -11.89 14.75
CA CYS A 475 22.53 -10.48 14.93
C CYS A 475 22.30 -10.10 16.39
N THR A 476 23.27 -10.43 17.26
CA THR A 476 23.21 -10.12 18.70
C THR A 476 24.39 -9.26 19.14
N GLY A 477 24.33 -8.72 20.36
CA GLY A 477 25.40 -7.90 20.92
C GLY A 477 25.76 -6.69 20.05
N ALA A 478 27.01 -6.63 19.59
CA ALA A 478 27.49 -5.54 18.72
C ALA A 478 26.84 -5.53 17.32
N HIS A 479 26.14 -6.61 16.94
CA HIS A 479 25.43 -6.77 15.67
C HIS A 479 23.90 -6.74 15.86
N ALA A 480 23.39 -6.19 16.97
CA ALA A 480 21.97 -6.19 17.30
C ALA A 480 21.13 -5.11 16.58
N THR A 481 21.63 -4.55 15.47
CA THR A 481 20.87 -3.61 14.65
C THR A 481 21.03 -3.92 13.16
N PRO A 482 20.06 -3.53 12.30
CA PRO A 482 20.19 -3.71 10.85
C PRO A 482 21.45 -3.08 10.26
N GLN A 483 21.94 -1.97 10.84
CA GLN A 483 23.15 -1.29 10.37
C GLN A 483 24.44 -2.02 10.75
N THR A 484 24.39 -2.91 11.75
CA THR A 484 25.57 -3.59 12.30
C THR A 484 25.60 -5.09 11.98
N CYS A 485 24.46 -5.70 11.60
CA CYS A 485 24.40 -7.06 11.09
C CYS A 485 24.20 -7.05 9.57
N SER A 486 25.29 -7.18 8.82
CA SER A 486 25.23 -7.23 7.36
C SER A 486 25.02 -8.66 6.84
N PRO A 487 24.47 -8.84 5.62
CA PRO A 487 24.41 -10.15 4.97
C PRO A 487 25.78 -10.83 4.91
N THR A 488 25.79 -12.15 5.12
CA THR A 488 27.00 -12.98 5.11
C THR A 488 26.98 -13.94 3.93
N TYR A 489 28.10 -14.62 3.67
CA TYR A 489 28.15 -15.66 2.65
C TYR A 489 27.00 -16.69 2.79
N TYR A 490 26.72 -17.11 4.03
CA TYR A 490 25.66 -18.08 4.30
C TYR A 490 24.27 -17.51 4.06
N SER A 491 23.94 -16.32 4.57
CA SER A 491 22.60 -15.73 4.34
C SER A 491 22.38 -15.37 2.87
N SER A 492 23.41 -14.89 2.15
CA SER A 492 23.33 -14.68 0.71
C SER A 492 23.04 -15.96 -0.07
N MET A 493 23.55 -17.12 0.37
CA MET A 493 23.24 -18.41 -0.25
C MET A 493 21.76 -18.78 -0.11
N PHE A 494 21.19 -18.63 1.10
CA PHE A 494 19.74 -18.78 1.32
C PHE A 494 18.93 -17.78 0.47
N LYS A 495 19.36 -16.52 0.43
CA LYS A 495 18.64 -15.45 -0.29
C LYS A 495 18.64 -15.65 -1.81
N ASN A 496 19.76 -16.07 -2.37
CA ASN A 496 19.87 -16.34 -3.81
C ASN A 496 19.00 -17.53 -4.22
N ALA A 497 18.89 -18.55 -3.37
CA ALA A 497 18.01 -19.70 -3.63
C ALA A 497 16.54 -19.33 -3.48
N CYS A 498 16.21 -18.49 -2.48
CA CYS A 498 14.84 -18.15 -2.10
C CYS A 498 14.68 -16.63 -1.87
N PRO A 499 14.57 -15.83 -2.95
CA PRO A 499 14.52 -14.37 -2.87
C PRO A 499 13.34 -13.79 -2.08
N SER A 500 12.23 -14.54 -2.02
CA SER A 500 11.00 -14.18 -1.31
C SER A 500 10.91 -14.73 0.12
N ALA A 501 12.03 -15.17 0.70
CA ALA A 501 12.10 -15.64 2.08
C ALA A 501 13.16 -14.86 2.88
N TYR A 502 12.97 -14.76 4.20
CA TYR A 502 13.98 -14.23 5.10
C TYR A 502 15.20 -15.14 5.12
N SER A 503 16.37 -14.57 4.85
CA SER A 503 17.64 -15.30 4.89
C SER A 503 18.44 -15.10 6.17
N TYR A 504 18.15 -14.04 6.93
CA TYR A 504 18.72 -13.71 8.24
C TYR A 504 17.82 -12.69 8.96
N ALA A 505 18.13 -12.35 10.22
CA ALA A 505 17.22 -11.63 11.11
C ALA A 505 16.80 -10.21 10.68
N TYR A 506 17.54 -9.53 9.78
CA TYR A 506 17.22 -8.18 9.31
C TYR A 506 17.05 -8.10 7.78
N ASP A 507 16.52 -9.16 7.16
CA ASP A 507 16.23 -9.24 5.72
C ASP A 507 14.86 -8.63 5.35
N ASP A 508 14.52 -7.46 5.90
CA ASP A 508 13.13 -6.98 5.91
C ASP A 508 12.64 -6.50 4.54
N ALA A 509 13.49 -5.78 3.80
CA ALA A 509 13.09 -5.03 2.60
C ALA A 509 12.50 -5.89 1.46
N SER A 510 12.75 -7.20 1.48
CA SER A 510 12.31 -8.13 0.42
C SER A 510 11.57 -9.36 0.91
N SER A 511 11.35 -9.49 2.23
CA SER A 511 10.96 -10.77 2.83
C SER A 511 9.71 -10.72 3.72
N THR A 512 9.31 -9.55 4.23
CA THR A 512 7.99 -9.38 4.86
C THR A 512 6.95 -8.91 3.86
N PHE A 513 5.83 -9.61 3.84
CA PHE A 513 4.69 -9.29 3.00
C PHE A 513 3.48 -8.94 3.86
N THR A 514 2.61 -8.11 3.30
CA THR A 514 1.40 -7.64 3.96
C THR A 514 0.18 -7.96 3.12
N CYS A 515 -0.95 -8.28 3.77
CA CYS A 515 -2.21 -8.47 3.08
C CYS A 515 -3.36 -8.21 4.06
N THR A 516 -4.46 -7.62 3.59
CA THR A 516 -5.62 -7.30 4.43
C THR A 516 -6.82 -8.12 4.00
N GLY A 517 -7.47 -8.80 4.95
CA GLY A 517 -8.70 -9.55 4.71
C GLY A 517 -8.51 -10.77 3.80
N SER A 518 -7.40 -11.49 3.95
CA SER A 518 -7.07 -12.67 3.15
C SER A 518 -7.16 -13.95 3.97
N ASN A 519 -7.43 -15.06 3.30
CA ASN A 519 -7.11 -16.39 3.80
C ASN A 519 -5.75 -16.80 3.22
N TYR A 520 -5.10 -17.82 3.76
CA TYR A 520 -3.75 -18.19 3.30
C TYR A 520 -3.67 -19.66 2.97
N LEU A 521 -3.08 -19.97 1.82
CA LEU A 521 -2.65 -21.31 1.45
C LEU A 521 -1.17 -21.46 1.79
N ILE A 522 -0.85 -22.33 2.74
CA ILE A 522 0.50 -22.74 3.08
C ILE A 522 0.77 -24.08 2.40
N THR A 523 1.67 -24.10 1.44
CA THR A 523 2.02 -25.30 0.68
C THR A 523 3.40 -25.80 1.09
N PHE A 524 3.48 -27.06 1.51
CA PHE A 524 4.75 -27.79 1.64
C PHE A 524 5.12 -28.41 0.30
N CYS A 525 6.37 -28.25 -0.14
CA CYS A 525 6.84 -28.61 -1.48
C CYS A 525 6.10 -27.91 -2.63
N PRO A 526 5.99 -26.56 -2.63
CA PRO A 526 5.46 -25.83 -3.77
C PRO A 526 6.36 -26.01 -5.00
N THR A 527 5.74 -26.06 -6.18
CA THR A 527 6.43 -26.23 -7.48
C THR A 527 6.55 -24.94 -8.28
N GLN A 528 5.78 -23.90 -7.93
CA GLN A 528 5.78 -22.59 -8.56
C GLN A 528 5.55 -21.51 -7.51
N SER A 529 6.21 -20.36 -7.71
CA SER A 529 6.05 -19.13 -6.93
C SER A 529 4.91 -18.28 -7.47
#